data_AF-A0A933YAY0-F1
#
_entry.id   AF-A0A933YAY0-F1
#
_cell.length_a   1.000
_cell.length_b   1.000
_cell.length_c   1.000
_cell.angle_alpha   90.00
_cell.angle_beta   90.00
_cell.angle_gamma   90.00
#
_symmetry.space_group_name_H-M   'P 1'
#
loop_
_entity.id
_entity.type
_entity.pdbx_description
1 polymer ?
#
loop_
_entity_poly.entity_id
_entity_poly.type
_entity_poly.pdbx_seq_one_letter_code
_entity_poly.pdbx_strand_id
1 'polypeptide(L)'
;MTKGVRTVLYGGIFLIGVSLPAGASATTIYLTSGTTWAIPSDWNSSNNTIEVIGGGAGGATGDGQWGGGGGGGGGGYSKISNLTLTAGGTAYVSIGSGGGASTNGGDTWFNNVNAAATSTTGGALAKGGTAGTAGASGAGGAGGASGSGVGSTKYSGGSGATQSGGIGGGGGGAAGLNGAGTTPSCGGGGGCPGGSGDAGSGGAGGTQTSNSNGGAGGNGTEWDSTHGSGGGGGGGASSDTQNAYNGGTGGLYGAGGGGGGGAFGGCSPGAGGAGRQGLIVITYSPSLPSAARDLTVTKAVSVTGNVTVSSNLTKGSGTFVIDHPLDPENKLLYHSFVESPDALNEYTGTTKIGKNGEATVRLPNYFEALNGNYQYFVRPVDAPMPGLYIKQEVKNNTFVIAGGVSGKGVSWMVTGIRHDPYILANPIIPEVEKGPDQLVDKGEYIFEGNVPDYPTLFGRLWDVFKRWFSAP
;
A
#
# COMPACT_ATOMS: atom_id res chain seq x y z
N MET A 1 -1.24 -14.77 46.10
CA MET A 1 -2.55 -14.24 45.67
C MET A 1 -2.32 -13.04 44.78
N THR A 2 -2.45 -13.22 43.48
CA THR A 2 -2.50 -12.11 42.52
C THR A 2 -3.60 -12.49 41.53
N LYS A 3 -4.77 -11.88 41.72
CA LYS A 3 -5.96 -12.12 40.89
C LYS A 3 -5.67 -11.55 39.51
N GLY A 4 -5.60 -12.43 38.50
CA GLY A 4 -5.61 -12.03 37.11
C GLY A 4 -6.93 -11.33 36.80
N VAL A 5 -6.85 -10.11 36.28
CA VAL A 5 -8.00 -9.34 35.81
C VAL A 5 -8.60 -10.10 34.62
N ARG A 6 -9.76 -10.71 34.84
CA ARG A 6 -10.62 -11.19 33.75
C ARG A 6 -11.39 -9.99 33.22
N THR A 7 -11.00 -9.50 32.04
CA THR A 7 -11.83 -8.56 31.30
C THR A 7 -12.99 -9.33 30.70
N VAL A 8 -14.17 -9.21 31.31
CA VAL A 8 -15.45 -9.66 30.75
C VAL A 8 -16.07 -8.43 30.08
N LEU A 9 -16.22 -8.44 28.76
CA LEU A 9 -17.07 -7.46 28.05
C LEU A 9 -18.41 -8.14 27.70
N TYR A 10 -19.48 -7.67 28.35
CA TYR A 10 -20.85 -7.93 27.95
C TYR A 10 -21.27 -6.93 26.87
N GLY A 11 -21.98 -7.41 25.85
CA GLY A 11 -22.83 -6.57 25.00
C GLY A 11 -22.08 -5.70 23.99
N GLY A 12 -21.64 -6.29 22.89
CA GLY A 12 -21.18 -5.57 21.72
C GLY A 12 -21.12 -6.55 20.55
N ILE A 13 -21.82 -6.22 19.47
CA ILE A 13 -21.73 -6.94 18.19
C ILE A 13 -20.25 -6.98 17.80
N PHE A 14 -19.62 -8.15 17.92
CA PHE A 14 -18.32 -8.41 17.31
C PHE A 14 -18.59 -8.69 15.83
N LEU A 15 -18.68 -7.62 15.02
CA LEU A 15 -18.16 -7.74 13.67
C LEU A 15 -16.72 -8.19 13.86
N ILE A 16 -16.36 -9.39 13.40
CA ILE A 16 -15.00 -9.57 12.91
C ILE A 16 -14.93 -8.62 11.73
N GLY A 17 -14.55 -7.38 12.03
CA GLY A 17 -13.97 -6.49 11.05
C GLY A 17 -12.70 -7.18 10.59
N VAL A 18 -12.85 -8.11 9.64
CA VAL A 18 -12.03 -7.91 8.46
C VAL A 18 -12.43 -6.51 8.04
N SER A 19 -11.58 -5.52 8.34
CA SER A 19 -11.66 -4.28 7.60
C SER A 19 -11.48 -4.72 6.16
N LEU A 20 -12.58 -4.96 5.46
CA LEU A 20 -12.60 -4.66 4.05
C LEU A 20 -12.11 -3.22 4.04
N PRO A 21 -10.92 -2.92 3.47
CA PRO A 21 -10.54 -1.53 3.35
C PRO A 21 -11.74 -0.86 2.69
N ALA A 22 -12.32 0.11 3.40
CA ALA A 22 -13.23 1.08 2.81
C ALA A 22 -12.61 1.44 1.46
N GLY A 23 -13.38 1.25 0.37
CA GLY A 23 -12.85 1.14 -1.00
C GLY A 23 -11.59 1.98 -1.17
N ALA A 24 -10.46 1.30 -1.45
CA ALA A 24 -9.09 1.82 -1.33
C ALA A 24 -9.02 3.35 -1.30
N SER A 25 -8.99 3.94 -0.10
CA SER A 25 -8.93 5.40 0.04
C SER A 25 -7.69 5.91 -0.69
N ALA A 26 -7.84 7.01 -1.44
CA ALA A 26 -6.73 7.63 -2.12
C ALA A 26 -5.61 7.97 -1.11
N THR A 27 -4.41 7.53 -1.40
CA THR A 27 -3.19 7.85 -0.65
C THR A 27 -2.47 8.98 -1.36
N THR A 28 -2.16 10.06 -0.64
CA THR A 28 -1.37 11.20 -1.13
C THR A 28 -0.02 11.25 -0.44
N ILE A 29 1.05 11.40 -1.22
CA ILE A 29 2.44 11.40 -0.77
C ILE A 29 3.12 12.65 -1.30
N TYR A 30 3.87 13.34 -0.43
CA TYR A 30 4.65 14.52 -0.77
C TYR A 30 6.14 14.21 -0.74
N LEU A 31 6.86 14.53 -1.80
CA LEU A 31 8.32 14.44 -1.85
C LEU A 31 8.89 15.84 -1.94
N THR A 32 9.66 16.21 -0.91
CA THR A 32 10.36 17.50 -0.80
C THR A 32 11.89 17.36 -0.90
N SER A 33 12.38 16.12 -0.99
CA SER A 33 13.78 15.76 -1.16
C SER A 33 13.91 14.31 -1.67
N GLY A 34 15.11 13.91 -2.07
CA GLY A 34 15.43 12.54 -2.50
C GLY A 34 15.73 12.45 -3.99
N THR A 35 16.20 11.28 -4.41
CA THR A 35 16.55 10.96 -5.81
C THR A 35 15.77 9.76 -6.36
N THR A 36 15.16 8.97 -5.48
CA THR A 36 14.33 7.82 -5.83
C THR A 36 13.10 7.74 -4.93
N TRP A 37 12.09 7.03 -5.39
CA TRP A 37 10.90 6.68 -4.62
C TRP A 37 10.54 5.21 -4.84
N ALA A 38 10.35 4.48 -3.74
CA ALA A 38 9.93 3.09 -3.79
C ALA A 38 8.45 3.02 -4.17
N ILE A 39 8.15 2.35 -5.28
CA ILE A 39 6.77 2.21 -5.76
C ILE A 39 6.06 1.19 -4.86
N PRO A 40 4.92 1.53 -4.23
CA PRO A 40 4.17 0.61 -3.40
C PRO A 40 3.80 -0.68 -4.15
N SER A 41 3.76 -1.80 -3.43
CA SER A 41 3.37 -3.10 -4.00
C SER A 41 1.90 -3.16 -4.40
N ASP A 42 1.09 -2.22 -3.92
CA ASP A 42 -0.33 -2.04 -4.25
C ASP A 42 -0.58 -0.93 -5.29
N TRP A 43 0.47 -0.46 -5.97
CA TRP A 43 0.37 0.61 -6.97
C TRP A 43 -0.70 0.31 -8.04
N ASN A 44 -1.53 1.31 -8.33
CA ASN A 44 -2.59 1.23 -9.34
C ASN A 44 -2.28 2.14 -10.52
N SER A 45 -1.76 1.56 -11.60
CA SER A 45 -1.46 2.28 -12.85
C SER A 45 -2.70 2.88 -13.54
N SER A 46 -3.91 2.46 -13.16
CA SER A 46 -5.17 2.97 -13.75
C SER A 46 -5.86 4.05 -12.92
N ASN A 47 -5.35 4.35 -11.72
CA ASN A 47 -5.92 5.37 -10.84
C ASN A 47 -4.83 6.00 -9.97
N ASN A 48 -4.05 6.87 -10.61
CA ASN A 48 -3.02 7.67 -9.94
C ASN A 48 -2.84 9.04 -10.62
N THR A 49 -2.24 9.97 -9.90
CA THR A 49 -1.73 11.24 -10.41
C THR A 49 -0.33 11.50 -9.88
N ILE A 50 0.51 12.13 -10.72
CA ILE A 50 1.81 12.68 -10.34
C ILE A 50 1.81 14.15 -10.72
N GLU A 51 2.08 15.01 -9.75
CA GLU A 51 2.05 16.46 -9.86
C GLU A 51 3.41 17.00 -9.44
N VAL A 52 3.97 17.93 -10.21
CA VAL A 52 5.33 18.45 -9.96
C VAL A 52 5.34 19.98 -10.08
N ILE A 53 5.95 20.66 -9.09
CA ILE A 53 6.23 22.10 -9.09
C ILE A 53 7.74 22.30 -9.21
N GLY A 54 8.18 23.13 -10.15
CA GLY A 54 9.59 23.52 -10.31
C GLY A 54 10.09 24.43 -9.18
N GLY A 55 11.40 24.49 -8.96
CA GLY A 55 11.98 25.44 -8.01
C GLY A 55 11.83 26.89 -8.48
N GLY A 56 11.54 27.81 -7.55
CA GLY A 56 11.56 29.24 -7.83
C GLY A 56 12.97 29.79 -7.78
N ALA A 57 13.26 30.80 -8.59
CA ALA A 57 14.56 31.45 -8.63
C ALA A 57 14.71 32.54 -7.56
N GLY A 58 15.95 32.91 -7.24
CA GLY A 58 16.21 34.07 -6.39
C GLY A 58 16.07 35.39 -7.15
N GLY A 59 15.69 36.43 -6.40
CA GLY A 59 15.81 37.80 -6.87
C GLY A 59 17.27 38.22 -6.97
N ALA A 60 17.53 39.28 -7.73
CA ALA A 60 18.87 39.85 -7.84
C ALA A 60 19.17 40.80 -6.68
N THR A 61 20.45 40.92 -6.37
CA THR A 61 20.98 42.02 -5.54
C THR A 61 20.84 43.34 -6.30
N GLY A 62 20.54 44.42 -5.59
CA GLY A 62 20.60 45.78 -6.16
C GLY A 62 22.03 46.20 -6.53
N ASP A 63 22.20 47.41 -7.05
CA ASP A 63 23.50 48.03 -7.29
C ASP A 63 23.74 49.27 -6.39
N GLY A 64 24.97 49.77 -6.41
CA GLY A 64 25.38 50.99 -5.69
C GLY A 64 25.07 52.31 -6.42
N GLN A 65 24.22 52.26 -7.45
CA GLN A 65 23.82 53.38 -8.31
C GLN A 65 22.29 53.53 -8.39
N TRP A 66 21.57 53.17 -7.31
CA TRP A 66 20.08 53.18 -7.18
C TRP A 66 19.31 52.26 -8.11
N GLY A 67 19.98 51.26 -8.65
CA GLY A 67 19.30 50.13 -9.25
C GLY A 67 18.86 49.12 -8.22
N GLY A 68 17.55 48.92 -8.09
CA GLY A 68 17.01 47.72 -7.46
C GLY A 68 17.33 46.47 -8.29
N GLY A 69 17.40 45.31 -7.66
CA GLY A 69 17.49 44.05 -8.38
C GLY A 69 16.12 43.60 -8.92
N GLY A 70 16.08 42.89 -10.04
CA GLY A 70 14.86 42.25 -10.52
C GLY A 70 14.43 41.09 -9.61
N GLY A 71 13.12 40.82 -9.53
CA GLY A 71 12.61 39.65 -8.80
C GLY A 71 12.88 38.34 -9.54
N GLY A 72 12.99 37.22 -8.82
CA GLY A 72 13.14 35.89 -9.41
C GLY A 72 11.80 35.34 -9.93
N GLY A 73 11.84 34.51 -10.98
CA GLY A 73 10.66 33.83 -11.49
C GLY A 73 10.20 32.66 -10.61
N GLY A 74 8.90 32.41 -10.56
CA GLY A 74 8.32 31.24 -9.91
C GLY A 74 8.45 29.98 -10.78
N GLY A 75 8.41 28.82 -10.15
CA GLY A 75 8.42 27.52 -10.83
C GLY A 75 7.13 27.23 -11.59
N GLY A 76 7.25 26.47 -12.67
CA GLY A 76 6.11 25.94 -13.41
C GLY A 76 5.47 24.74 -12.71
N TYR A 77 4.37 24.27 -13.28
CA TYR A 77 3.60 23.12 -12.80
C TYR A 77 3.33 22.15 -13.95
N SER A 78 3.41 20.85 -13.65
CA SER A 78 2.98 19.80 -14.56
C SER A 78 2.28 18.68 -13.81
N LYS A 79 1.26 18.09 -14.43
CA LYS A 79 0.51 16.94 -13.90
C LYS A 79 0.35 15.87 -14.96
N ILE A 80 0.38 14.62 -14.52
CA ILE A 80 -0.03 13.46 -15.29
C ILE A 80 -0.97 12.58 -14.46
N SER A 81 -1.86 11.86 -15.14
CA SER A 81 -2.73 10.85 -14.55
C SER A 81 -2.45 9.49 -15.18
N ASN A 82 -2.70 8.43 -14.42
CA ASN A 82 -2.61 7.03 -14.85
C ASN A 82 -1.24 6.68 -15.44
N LEU A 83 -0.18 7.08 -14.72
CA LEU A 83 1.18 6.70 -15.09
C LEU A 83 1.37 5.20 -14.81
N THR A 84 1.77 4.47 -15.85
CA THR A 84 2.08 3.05 -15.74
C THR A 84 3.43 2.86 -15.07
N LEU A 85 3.41 2.29 -13.87
CA LEU A 85 4.61 1.90 -13.12
C LEU A 85 4.55 0.43 -12.71
N THR A 86 5.71 -0.16 -12.47
CA THR A 86 5.82 -1.52 -11.92
C THR A 86 5.64 -1.46 -10.39
N ALA A 87 4.57 -2.08 -9.89
CA ALA A 87 4.34 -2.20 -8.44
C ALA A 87 5.51 -2.90 -7.73
N GLY A 88 5.93 -2.36 -6.58
CA GLY A 88 7.14 -2.83 -5.88
C GLY A 88 8.47 -2.41 -6.52
N GLY A 89 8.43 -1.67 -7.64
CA GLY A 89 9.61 -1.17 -8.34
C GLY A 89 10.22 0.10 -7.74
N THR A 90 11.05 0.78 -8.53
CA THR A 90 11.65 2.08 -8.17
C THR A 90 11.34 3.12 -9.24
N ALA A 91 10.90 4.31 -8.80
CA ALA A 91 10.84 5.50 -9.62
C ALA A 91 11.99 6.46 -9.25
N TYR A 92 12.33 7.35 -10.17
CA TYR A 92 13.39 8.32 -10.03
C TYR A 92 12.81 9.72 -9.95
N VAL A 93 13.38 10.55 -9.09
CA VAL A 93 12.88 11.89 -8.83
C VAL A 93 14.03 12.89 -8.73
N SER A 94 13.72 14.14 -9.04
CA SER A 94 14.57 15.29 -8.74
C SER A 94 13.67 16.40 -8.23
N ILE A 95 13.98 16.93 -7.04
CA ILE A 95 13.32 18.11 -6.50
C ILE A 95 14.16 19.33 -6.84
N GLY A 96 13.61 20.23 -7.65
CA GLY A 96 14.28 21.46 -8.05
C GLY A 96 14.62 22.31 -6.83
N SER A 97 15.89 22.69 -6.67
CA SER A 97 16.30 23.59 -5.59
C SER A 97 15.69 24.98 -5.79
N GLY A 98 15.41 25.66 -4.68
CA GLY A 98 15.16 27.10 -4.72
C GLY A 98 16.46 27.83 -5.07
N GLY A 99 16.40 28.81 -5.97
CA GLY A 99 17.54 29.65 -6.29
C GLY A 99 17.92 30.55 -5.11
N GLY A 100 19.20 30.60 -4.76
CA GLY A 100 19.74 31.71 -3.97
C GLY A 100 19.70 33.02 -4.75
N ALA A 101 20.15 34.12 -4.13
CA ALA A 101 20.21 35.42 -4.80
C ALA A 101 20.89 35.30 -6.18
N SER A 102 20.27 35.91 -7.20
CA SER A 102 20.71 35.89 -8.61
C SER A 102 20.92 34.47 -9.20
N THR A 103 20.27 33.45 -8.64
CA THR A 103 20.42 32.05 -9.07
C THR A 103 19.09 31.49 -9.56
N ASN A 104 19.12 30.71 -10.64
CA ASN A 104 17.94 30.04 -11.18
C ASN A 104 17.38 29.00 -10.20
N GLY A 105 16.08 28.73 -10.31
CA GLY A 105 15.46 27.57 -9.69
C GLY A 105 15.76 26.29 -10.47
N GLY A 106 15.79 25.15 -9.78
CA GLY A 106 15.96 23.85 -10.42
C GLY A 106 14.67 23.30 -11.03
N ASP A 107 14.80 22.47 -12.06
CA ASP A 107 13.67 21.70 -12.60
C ASP A 107 13.28 20.58 -11.61
N THR A 108 11.98 20.34 -11.47
CA THR A 108 11.44 19.22 -10.68
C THR A 108 10.85 18.18 -11.61
N TRP A 109 11.20 16.91 -11.42
CA TRP A 109 10.67 15.84 -12.25
C TRP A 109 10.53 14.51 -11.50
N PHE A 110 9.60 13.70 -12.00
CA PHE A 110 9.37 12.31 -11.63
C PHE A 110 9.41 11.47 -12.90
N ASN A 111 10.09 10.32 -12.88
CA ASN A 111 10.20 9.47 -14.06
C ASN A 111 10.41 7.98 -13.68
N ASN A 112 9.95 7.08 -14.55
CA ASN A 112 10.23 5.64 -14.44
C ASN A 112 11.65 5.25 -14.92
N VAL A 113 12.37 6.19 -15.53
CA VAL A 113 13.78 6.08 -15.92
C VAL A 113 14.60 7.11 -15.14
N ASN A 114 15.87 6.80 -14.85
CA ASN A 114 16.79 7.70 -14.14
C ASN A 114 17.28 8.87 -15.02
N ALA A 115 16.35 9.72 -15.45
CA ALA A 115 16.58 10.92 -16.22
C ALA A 115 15.36 11.84 -16.12
N ALA A 116 15.53 13.12 -16.43
CA ALA A 116 14.43 14.05 -16.60
C ALA A 116 13.38 13.51 -17.59
N ALA A 117 12.10 13.62 -17.26
CA ALA A 117 11.02 13.14 -18.12
C ALA A 117 11.02 13.92 -19.46
N THR A 118 10.96 13.18 -20.58
CA THR A 118 10.89 13.74 -21.93
C THR A 118 9.52 13.51 -22.59
N SER A 119 8.69 12.64 -22.01
CA SER A 119 7.33 12.35 -22.47
C SER A 119 6.44 11.96 -21.29
N THR A 120 5.13 12.06 -21.50
CA THR A 120 4.11 11.65 -20.52
C THR A 120 4.09 10.13 -20.28
N THR A 121 4.71 9.32 -21.14
CA THR A 121 4.80 7.88 -20.89
C THR A 121 5.78 7.55 -19.74
N GLY A 122 6.80 8.39 -19.54
CA GLY A 122 7.82 8.19 -18.51
C GLY A 122 7.48 8.87 -17.18
N GLY A 123 6.88 10.06 -17.23
CA GLY A 123 6.50 10.79 -16.03
C GLY A 123 6.16 12.26 -16.28
N ALA A 124 6.56 13.13 -15.36
CA ALA A 124 6.23 14.55 -15.36
C ALA A 124 7.46 15.42 -15.06
N LEU A 125 7.50 16.62 -15.64
CA LEU A 125 8.59 17.60 -15.45
C LEU A 125 8.03 19.03 -15.44
N ALA A 126 8.39 19.79 -14.41
CA ALA A 126 8.12 21.21 -14.31
C ALA A 126 9.43 22.00 -14.29
N LYS A 127 9.41 23.13 -14.99
CA LYS A 127 10.57 24.00 -15.10
C LYS A 127 10.77 24.89 -13.89
N GLY A 128 12.02 25.05 -13.47
CA GLY A 128 12.38 26.09 -12.52
C GLY A 128 12.26 27.49 -13.13
N GLY A 129 12.09 28.50 -12.29
CA GLY A 129 12.15 29.90 -12.71
C GLY A 129 13.58 30.35 -13.02
N THR A 130 13.73 31.46 -13.75
CA THR A 130 15.04 32.10 -13.95
C THR A 130 15.26 33.22 -12.93
N ALA A 131 16.52 33.49 -12.60
CA ALA A 131 16.90 34.58 -11.73
C ALA A 131 16.51 35.94 -12.31
N GLY A 132 16.25 36.90 -11.42
CA GLY A 132 16.24 38.31 -11.81
C GLY A 132 17.64 38.79 -12.17
N THR A 133 17.75 39.92 -12.87
CA THR A 133 19.04 40.56 -13.17
C THR A 133 19.31 41.75 -12.26
N ALA A 134 20.59 42.03 -12.00
CA ALA A 134 21.01 43.12 -11.12
C ALA A 134 21.02 44.47 -11.84
N GLY A 135 20.92 45.55 -11.05
CA GLY A 135 21.25 46.92 -11.43
C GLY A 135 20.09 47.81 -11.89
N ALA A 136 20.39 49.05 -12.31
CA ALA A 136 19.42 50.13 -12.62
C ALA A 136 18.35 49.85 -13.68
N SER A 137 18.34 48.65 -14.27
CA SER A 137 17.29 48.13 -15.16
C SER A 137 17.09 46.62 -14.96
N GLY A 138 17.32 46.13 -13.74
CA GLY A 138 17.19 44.73 -13.35
C GLY A 138 15.84 44.16 -13.75
N ALA A 139 15.85 43.32 -14.78
CA ALA A 139 14.67 42.67 -15.31
C ALA A 139 14.24 41.55 -14.35
N GLY A 140 12.93 41.39 -14.22
CA GLY A 140 12.38 40.23 -13.54
C GLY A 140 12.72 38.93 -14.27
N GLY A 141 13.04 37.89 -13.52
CA GLY A 141 13.28 36.56 -14.06
C GLY A 141 12.00 35.95 -14.63
N ALA A 142 12.12 35.23 -15.73
CA ALA A 142 10.99 34.51 -16.31
C ALA A 142 10.54 33.38 -15.38
N GLY A 143 9.22 33.18 -15.31
CA GLY A 143 8.67 32.01 -14.65
C GLY A 143 8.99 30.72 -15.41
N GLY A 144 8.95 29.58 -14.71
CA GLY A 144 9.17 28.26 -15.31
C GLY A 144 8.16 28.00 -16.42
N ALA A 145 8.67 27.84 -17.65
CA ALA A 145 7.83 27.77 -18.84
C ALA A 145 7.12 26.42 -18.99
N SER A 146 5.79 26.42 -19.01
CA SER A 146 4.98 25.21 -19.26
C SER A 146 5.26 24.56 -20.62
N GLY A 147 5.65 25.35 -21.62
CA GLY A 147 6.02 24.88 -22.95
C GLY A 147 7.20 23.90 -22.95
N SER A 148 8.09 24.01 -21.97
CA SER A 148 9.24 23.12 -21.80
C SER A 148 9.04 22.08 -20.68
N GLY A 149 7.84 22.02 -20.10
CA GLY A 149 7.44 20.99 -19.14
C GLY A 149 6.80 19.76 -19.81
N VAL A 150 6.78 18.66 -19.06
CA VAL A 150 6.16 17.38 -19.45
C VAL A 150 5.01 17.07 -18.50
N GLY A 151 3.82 16.90 -19.05
CA GLY A 151 2.57 16.65 -18.32
C GLY A 151 1.38 16.82 -19.26
N SER A 152 0.25 16.19 -18.92
CA SER A 152 -1.02 16.37 -19.64
C SER A 152 -1.69 17.71 -19.29
N THR A 153 -1.47 18.21 -18.07
CA THR A 153 -1.85 19.55 -17.64
C THR A 153 -0.59 20.30 -17.22
N LYS A 154 -0.42 21.54 -17.68
CA LYS A 154 0.79 22.34 -17.42
C LYS A 154 0.46 23.82 -17.27
N TYR A 155 1.14 24.48 -16.34
CA TYR A 155 1.01 25.91 -16.11
C TYR A 155 2.37 26.56 -15.92
N SER A 156 2.52 27.79 -16.41
CA SER A 156 3.77 28.54 -16.26
C SER A 156 3.80 29.22 -14.89
N GLY A 157 4.99 29.30 -14.30
CA GLY A 157 5.21 30.14 -13.13
C GLY A 157 5.06 31.63 -13.48
N GLY A 158 4.81 32.45 -12.47
CA GLY A 158 4.82 33.90 -12.60
C GLY A 158 6.23 34.40 -12.88
N SER A 159 6.36 35.42 -13.73
CA SER A 159 7.64 36.11 -13.86
C SER A 159 7.87 37.00 -12.65
N GLY A 160 9.12 37.25 -12.27
CA GLY A 160 9.44 38.33 -11.35
C GLY A 160 9.12 39.69 -11.99
N ALA A 161 8.93 40.71 -11.17
CA ALA A 161 8.83 42.08 -11.65
C ALA A 161 10.21 42.68 -11.91
N THR A 162 10.27 43.57 -12.88
CA THR A 162 11.40 44.47 -13.10
C THR A 162 11.44 45.52 -11.98
N GLN A 163 12.65 45.91 -11.59
CA GLN A 163 12.88 46.97 -10.60
C GLN A 163 12.28 48.34 -11.02
N SER A 164 12.07 49.22 -10.04
CA SER A 164 11.62 50.61 -10.27
C SER A 164 12.48 51.57 -9.47
N GLY A 165 13.59 52.03 -10.06
CA GLY A 165 14.59 52.86 -9.36
C GLY A 165 15.20 52.10 -8.18
N GLY A 166 15.33 52.74 -7.01
CA GLY A 166 15.90 52.11 -5.80
C GLY A 166 15.09 50.93 -5.24
N ILE A 167 13.93 50.60 -5.83
CA ILE A 167 13.06 49.50 -5.40
C ILE A 167 13.39 48.23 -6.19
N GLY A 168 13.68 47.15 -5.46
CA GLY A 168 13.77 45.80 -6.04
C GLY A 168 12.42 45.28 -6.57
N GLY A 169 12.45 44.45 -7.60
CA GLY A 169 11.27 43.81 -8.16
C GLY A 169 10.69 42.72 -7.24
N GLY A 170 9.37 42.52 -7.26
CA GLY A 170 8.73 41.40 -6.55
C GLY A 170 9.00 40.07 -7.26
N GLY A 171 9.13 38.98 -6.50
CA GLY A 171 9.27 37.62 -7.03
C GLY A 171 7.96 37.11 -7.65
N GLY A 172 8.07 36.25 -8.66
CA GLY A 172 6.92 35.60 -9.28
C GLY A 172 6.30 34.50 -8.42
N GLY A 173 4.98 34.37 -8.45
CA GLY A 173 4.28 33.26 -7.80
C GLY A 173 4.55 31.93 -8.48
N ALA A 174 4.51 30.84 -7.73
CA ALA A 174 4.57 29.49 -8.29
C ALA A 174 3.26 29.13 -9.01
N ALA A 175 3.36 28.32 -10.06
CA ALA A 175 2.18 27.66 -10.62
C ALA A 175 1.73 26.47 -9.75
N GLY A 176 0.45 26.11 -9.82
CA GLY A 176 -0.15 25.09 -8.96
C GLY A 176 -1.32 24.36 -9.62
N LEU A 177 -2.04 23.60 -8.80
CA LEU A 177 -3.14 22.72 -9.22
C LEU A 177 -4.24 23.45 -10.01
N ASN A 178 -4.54 24.70 -9.66
CA ASN A 178 -5.65 25.47 -10.20
C ASN A 178 -5.21 26.55 -11.20
N GLY A 179 -3.92 26.72 -11.48
CA GLY A 179 -3.49 27.68 -12.49
C GLY A 179 -2.02 28.08 -12.51
N ALA A 180 -1.76 29.09 -13.35
CA ALA A 180 -0.46 29.72 -13.49
C ALA A 180 -0.15 30.62 -12.29
N GLY A 181 1.14 30.73 -11.96
CA GLY A 181 1.60 31.67 -10.95
C GLY A 181 1.45 33.11 -11.45
N THR A 182 1.14 34.04 -10.55
CA THR A 182 0.92 35.43 -10.96
C THR A 182 2.24 36.19 -11.08
N THR A 183 2.31 37.04 -12.10
CA THR A 183 3.39 38.04 -12.25
C THR A 183 3.02 39.28 -11.44
N PRO A 184 3.86 39.74 -10.50
CA PRO A 184 3.58 40.95 -9.75
C PRO A 184 3.68 42.20 -10.62
N SER A 185 2.94 43.24 -10.23
CA SER A 185 3.03 44.58 -10.80
C SER A 185 3.59 45.55 -9.75
N CYS A 186 4.57 46.36 -10.15
CA CYS A 186 5.08 47.44 -9.32
C CYS A 186 4.16 48.67 -9.47
N GLY A 187 3.57 49.15 -8.37
CA GLY A 187 2.87 50.44 -8.35
C GLY A 187 3.88 51.59 -8.24
N GLY A 188 3.72 52.65 -9.04
CA GLY A 188 4.61 53.81 -9.02
C GLY A 188 4.56 54.54 -7.68
N GLY A 189 5.46 54.21 -6.75
CA GLY A 189 5.63 54.89 -5.46
C GLY A 189 5.80 53.99 -4.23
N GLY A 190 5.52 52.69 -4.33
CA GLY A 190 5.70 51.71 -3.25
C GLY A 190 6.48 50.47 -3.72
N GLY A 191 6.96 49.65 -2.78
CA GLY A 191 7.71 48.44 -3.10
C GLY A 191 6.93 47.48 -3.97
N CYS A 192 7.61 46.80 -4.89
CA CYS A 192 6.97 45.80 -5.72
C CYS A 192 6.51 44.62 -4.84
N PRO A 193 5.20 44.35 -4.71
CA PRO A 193 4.73 43.16 -4.01
C PRO A 193 5.16 41.91 -4.77
N GLY A 194 5.25 40.78 -4.10
CA GLY A 194 5.40 39.49 -4.77
C GLY A 194 4.12 39.10 -5.52
N GLY A 195 4.24 38.26 -6.53
CA GLY A 195 3.09 37.64 -7.19
C GLY A 195 2.49 36.59 -6.27
N SER A 196 1.17 36.53 -6.17
CA SER A 196 0.49 35.37 -5.58
C SER A 196 0.82 34.07 -6.33
N GLY A 197 1.01 33.00 -5.58
CA GLY A 197 0.90 31.64 -6.09
C GLY A 197 -0.56 31.32 -6.41
N ASP A 198 -0.84 30.07 -6.76
CA ASP A 198 -2.20 29.64 -7.05
C ASP A 198 -3.12 29.75 -5.80
N ALA A 199 -2.59 29.49 -4.59
CA ALA A 199 -3.23 29.82 -3.32
C ALA A 199 -2.34 30.59 -2.32
N GLY A 200 -1.05 30.80 -2.60
CA GLY A 200 -0.16 31.59 -1.75
C GLY A 200 -0.27 33.09 -2.02
N SER A 201 -0.30 33.93 -0.98
CA SER A 201 -0.31 35.39 -1.14
C SER A 201 1.09 35.93 -1.46
N GLY A 202 1.20 36.90 -2.37
CA GLY A 202 2.45 37.63 -2.59
C GLY A 202 2.93 38.37 -1.34
N GLY A 203 4.25 38.42 -1.13
CA GLY A 203 4.85 39.18 -0.04
C GLY A 203 4.70 40.68 -0.22
N ALA A 204 4.51 41.44 0.86
CA ALA A 204 4.42 42.89 0.78
C ALA A 204 5.74 43.51 0.28
N GLY A 205 5.67 44.46 -0.66
CA GLY A 205 6.84 45.22 -1.08
C GLY A 205 7.33 46.19 -0.01
N GLY A 206 8.62 46.49 0.03
CA GLY A 206 9.19 47.47 0.94
C GLY A 206 8.70 48.90 0.66
N THR A 207 8.54 49.76 1.66
CA THR A 207 8.06 51.13 1.42
C THR A 207 9.23 52.09 1.29
N GLN A 208 9.36 52.82 0.17
CA GLN A 208 10.47 53.78 -0.02
C GLN A 208 10.56 54.80 1.11
N THR A 209 9.46 55.43 1.51
CA THR A 209 9.45 56.47 2.56
C THR A 209 9.87 55.99 3.95
N SER A 210 9.81 54.67 4.18
CA SER A 210 10.09 54.06 5.48
C SER A 210 11.30 53.14 5.46
N ASN A 211 11.94 52.95 4.29
CA ASN A 211 13.13 52.14 4.10
C ASN A 211 13.02 50.73 4.71
N SER A 212 12.55 49.76 3.93
CA SER A 212 12.22 48.44 4.48
C SER A 212 12.55 47.27 3.57
N ASN A 213 12.84 46.14 4.20
CA ASN A 213 12.94 44.85 3.53
C ASN A 213 11.61 44.46 2.86
N GLY A 214 11.69 43.64 1.83
CA GLY A 214 10.54 42.98 1.26
C GLY A 214 9.99 41.90 2.21
N GLY A 215 8.68 41.78 2.27
CA GLY A 215 7.99 40.72 3.00
C GLY A 215 8.15 39.36 2.31
N ALA A 216 8.19 38.28 3.09
CA ALA A 216 8.16 36.94 2.55
C ALA A 216 6.82 36.65 1.86
N GLY A 217 6.87 35.85 0.81
CA GLY A 217 5.66 35.31 0.19
C GLY A 217 4.98 34.28 1.09
N GLY A 218 3.65 34.21 1.00
CA GLY A 218 2.83 33.25 1.73
C GLY A 218 2.91 31.85 1.09
N ASN A 219 2.83 30.82 1.94
CA ASN A 219 2.77 29.44 1.48
C ASN A 219 1.38 29.14 0.89
N GLY A 220 1.33 28.26 -0.11
CA GLY A 220 0.06 27.69 -0.59
C GLY A 220 -0.47 26.60 0.34
N THR A 221 -1.73 26.22 0.16
CA THR A 221 -2.42 25.16 0.95
C THR A 221 -3.35 24.28 0.09
N GLU A 222 -3.08 24.18 -1.21
CA GLU A 222 -3.94 23.53 -2.21
C GLU A 222 -4.11 22.03 -1.97
N TRP A 223 -3.10 21.37 -1.40
CA TRP A 223 -3.16 19.94 -1.09
C TRP A 223 -3.43 19.66 0.38
N ASP A 224 -2.78 20.39 1.30
CA ASP A 224 -3.06 20.36 2.73
C ASP A 224 -2.64 21.66 3.44
N SER A 225 -2.69 21.69 4.78
CA SER A 225 -2.33 22.86 5.59
C SER A 225 -0.88 23.33 5.46
N THR A 226 0.00 22.53 4.85
CA THR A 226 1.45 22.74 4.77
C THR A 226 2.01 22.60 3.34
N HIS A 227 1.25 22.05 2.40
CA HIS A 227 1.68 21.80 1.03
C HIS A 227 0.82 22.54 0.02
N GLY A 228 1.49 23.36 -0.79
CA GLY A 228 0.85 24.20 -1.78
C GLY A 228 1.83 25.06 -2.58
N SER A 229 1.34 25.77 -3.57
CA SER A 229 2.16 26.63 -4.42
C SER A 229 2.35 28.02 -3.77
N GLY A 230 3.60 28.44 -3.61
CA GLY A 230 3.94 29.63 -2.85
C GLY A 230 3.78 30.93 -3.63
N GLY A 231 3.47 32.01 -2.91
CA GLY A 231 3.58 33.38 -3.41
C GLY A 231 5.03 33.87 -3.42
N GLY A 232 5.37 34.73 -4.38
CA GLY A 232 6.68 35.34 -4.48
C GLY A 232 6.98 36.32 -3.35
N GLY A 233 8.27 36.57 -3.09
CA GLY A 233 8.70 37.56 -2.09
C GLY A 233 8.57 38.99 -2.58
N GLY A 234 8.30 39.94 -1.68
CA GLY A 234 8.29 41.37 -2.01
C GLY A 234 9.69 41.92 -2.27
N GLY A 235 9.80 42.98 -3.06
CA GLY A 235 11.07 43.67 -3.30
C GLY A 235 11.48 44.57 -2.12
N GLY A 236 12.78 44.68 -1.86
CA GLY A 236 13.31 45.64 -0.89
C GLY A 236 13.29 47.08 -1.42
N ALA A 237 13.15 48.07 -0.54
CA ALA A 237 13.09 49.47 -0.94
C ALA A 237 14.01 50.36 -0.11
N SER A 238 14.82 51.18 -0.79
CA SER A 238 15.60 52.27 -0.22
C SER A 238 15.16 53.62 -0.79
N SER A 239 15.18 54.66 0.04
CA SER A 239 15.03 56.07 -0.35
C SER A 239 16.17 56.96 0.17
N ASP A 240 17.13 56.39 0.91
CA ASP A 240 18.28 57.12 1.46
C ASP A 240 19.64 56.51 1.07
N THR A 241 20.71 57.20 1.46
CA THR A 241 22.10 56.87 1.13
C THR A 241 22.80 55.94 2.14
N GLN A 242 22.09 55.37 3.12
CA GLN A 242 22.72 54.75 4.30
C GLN A 242 22.52 53.23 4.45
N ASN A 243 21.43 52.63 3.96
CA ASN A 243 21.11 51.22 4.29
C ASN A 243 20.72 50.32 3.09
N ALA A 244 21.12 49.05 3.21
CA ALA A 244 20.77 47.96 2.29
C ALA A 244 19.46 47.29 2.73
N TYR A 245 18.46 47.17 1.83
CA TYR A 245 17.20 46.49 2.14
C TYR A 245 16.99 45.27 1.25
N ASN A 246 16.87 44.11 1.88
CA ASN A 246 16.83 42.84 1.19
C ASN A 246 15.45 42.57 0.58
N GLY A 247 15.44 41.81 -0.51
CA GLY A 247 14.23 41.22 -1.04
C GLY A 247 13.70 40.12 -0.11
N GLY A 248 12.38 39.97 -0.07
CA GLY A 248 11.73 38.90 0.67
C GLY A 248 11.96 37.54 0.04
N THR A 249 11.99 36.49 0.85
CA THR A 249 12.04 35.11 0.33
C THR A 249 10.70 34.72 -0.29
N GLY A 250 10.71 33.83 -1.29
CA GLY A 250 9.50 33.18 -1.77
C GLY A 250 8.84 32.31 -0.68
N GLY A 251 7.53 32.09 -0.82
CA GLY A 251 6.76 31.12 -0.05
C GLY A 251 6.96 29.69 -0.55
N LEU A 252 6.75 28.71 0.32
CA LEU A 252 6.76 27.30 -0.07
C LEU A 252 5.50 26.97 -0.88
N TYR A 253 5.56 26.24 -2.00
CA TYR A 253 6.70 25.72 -2.77
C TYR A 253 6.83 26.43 -4.13
N GLY A 254 8.03 26.45 -4.70
CA GLY A 254 8.30 26.92 -6.07
C GLY A 254 8.30 28.43 -6.28
N ALA A 255 8.09 29.25 -5.25
CA ALA A 255 7.97 30.69 -5.43
C ALA A 255 9.31 31.39 -5.68
N GLY A 256 9.30 32.47 -6.46
CA GLY A 256 10.45 33.32 -6.71
C GLY A 256 10.75 34.28 -5.54
N GLY A 257 12.02 34.60 -5.33
CA GLY A 257 12.45 35.61 -4.36
C GLY A 257 12.33 37.05 -4.87
N GLY A 258 12.11 38.01 -3.98
CA GLY A 258 12.12 39.43 -4.32
C GLY A 258 13.53 39.96 -4.58
N GLY A 259 13.65 41.00 -5.40
CA GLY A 259 14.91 41.71 -5.62
C GLY A 259 15.28 42.61 -4.45
N GLY A 260 16.57 42.82 -4.24
CA GLY A 260 17.08 43.74 -3.23
C GLY A 260 16.95 45.21 -3.67
N GLY A 261 16.83 46.11 -2.70
CA GLY A 261 16.84 47.55 -2.95
C GLY A 261 18.23 48.05 -3.35
N GLY A 262 18.26 49.14 -4.11
CA GLY A 262 19.51 49.82 -4.51
C GLY A 262 20.18 50.54 -3.34
N ALA A 263 21.42 50.99 -3.54
CA ALA A 263 22.21 51.72 -2.55
C ALA A 263 22.88 52.96 -3.17
N PHE A 264 23.22 53.99 -2.38
CA PHE A 264 24.01 55.17 -2.82
C PHE A 264 25.18 55.45 -1.88
N GLY A 265 26.16 56.23 -2.36
CA GLY A 265 27.18 56.81 -1.49
C GLY A 265 28.16 55.81 -0.88
N GLY A 266 28.30 54.61 -1.48
CA GLY A 266 29.24 53.58 -1.04
C GLY A 266 28.67 52.58 -0.02
N CYS A 267 27.39 52.65 0.33
CA CYS A 267 26.74 51.56 1.08
C CYS A 267 26.54 50.32 0.19
N SER A 268 26.51 49.14 0.81
CA SER A 268 26.27 47.88 0.09
C SER A 268 24.81 47.79 -0.36
N PRO A 269 24.51 47.29 -1.57
CA PRO A 269 23.14 47.08 -2.01
C PRO A 269 22.43 45.96 -1.25
N GLY A 270 21.11 46.02 -1.23
CA GLY A 270 20.27 44.96 -0.65
C GLY A 270 20.42 43.66 -1.42
N ALA A 271 20.50 42.54 -0.70
CA ALA A 271 20.55 41.21 -1.28
C ALA A 271 19.19 40.81 -1.85
N GLY A 272 19.20 40.07 -2.97
CA GLY A 272 18.01 39.40 -3.45
C GLY A 272 17.54 38.31 -2.48
N GLY A 273 16.22 38.18 -2.34
CA GLY A 273 15.59 37.10 -1.60
C GLY A 273 15.76 35.77 -2.33
N ALA A 274 15.84 34.68 -1.57
CA ALA A 274 15.88 33.34 -2.11
C ALA A 274 14.51 32.89 -2.64
N GLY A 275 14.51 32.15 -3.74
CA GLY A 275 13.36 31.35 -4.18
C GLY A 275 13.21 30.09 -3.33
N ARG A 276 12.14 29.33 -3.58
CA ARG A 276 11.84 28.09 -2.84
C ARG A 276 11.90 26.85 -3.70
N GLN A 277 12.23 25.74 -3.05
CA GLN A 277 12.30 24.43 -3.69
C GLN A 277 10.97 24.02 -4.33
N GLY A 278 11.06 23.11 -5.29
CA GLY A 278 9.91 22.44 -5.87
C GLY A 278 9.25 21.41 -4.95
N LEU A 279 8.24 20.73 -5.49
CA LEU A 279 7.45 19.72 -4.80
C LEU A 279 7.02 18.64 -5.80
N ILE A 280 6.96 17.38 -5.35
CA ILE A 280 6.26 16.31 -6.07
C ILE A 280 5.12 15.82 -5.19
N VAL A 281 3.92 15.71 -5.76
CA VAL A 281 2.74 15.13 -5.12
C VAL A 281 2.32 13.89 -5.90
N ILE A 282 2.21 12.77 -5.21
CA ILE A 282 1.80 11.48 -5.76
C ILE A 282 0.49 11.11 -5.11
N THR A 283 -0.57 10.93 -5.88
CA THR A 283 -1.85 10.43 -5.37
C THR A 283 -2.21 9.15 -6.09
N TYR A 284 -2.59 8.09 -5.38
CA TYR A 284 -3.08 6.86 -6.00
C TYR A 284 -4.12 6.17 -5.14
N SER A 285 -5.04 5.45 -5.77
CA SER A 285 -5.97 4.54 -5.07
C SER A 285 -5.44 3.12 -5.20
N PRO A 286 -5.00 2.47 -4.10
CA PRO A 286 -4.42 1.14 -4.13
C PRO A 286 -5.23 0.14 -4.97
N SER A 287 -4.53 -0.66 -5.78
CA SER A 287 -5.14 -1.84 -6.39
C SER A 287 -5.15 -2.94 -5.34
N LEU A 288 -6.34 -3.42 -4.98
CA LEU A 288 -6.43 -4.59 -4.12
C LEU A 288 -5.92 -5.78 -4.96
N PRO A 289 -4.91 -6.54 -4.49
CA PRO A 289 -4.46 -7.72 -5.22
C PRO A 289 -5.64 -8.68 -5.39
N SER A 290 -6.04 -8.93 -6.64
CA SER A 290 -7.02 -9.95 -7.00
C SER A 290 -6.33 -11.31 -7.07
N ALA A 291 -5.95 -11.90 -5.93
CA ALA A 291 -5.65 -13.33 -5.79
C ALA A 291 -5.48 -13.73 -4.30
N ALA A 292 -6.15 -14.83 -3.94
CA ALA A 292 -6.09 -15.64 -2.71
C ALA A 292 -5.34 -15.08 -1.48
N ARG A 293 -6.09 -14.84 -0.40
CA ARG A 293 -5.53 -14.66 0.94
C ARG A 293 -5.68 -15.99 1.69
N ASP A 294 -4.65 -16.82 1.68
CA ASP A 294 -4.57 -17.91 2.65
C ASP A 294 -4.48 -17.28 4.05
N LEU A 295 -5.38 -17.67 4.95
CA LEU A 295 -5.32 -17.31 6.36
C LEU A 295 -4.42 -18.33 7.07
N THR A 296 -3.13 -18.02 7.21
CA THR A 296 -2.20 -18.86 7.96
C THR A 296 -2.28 -18.53 9.45
N VAL A 297 -2.82 -19.46 10.24
CA VAL A 297 -2.89 -19.37 11.70
C VAL A 297 -1.75 -20.17 12.31
N THR A 298 -0.72 -19.49 12.82
CA THR A 298 0.47 -20.13 13.42
C THR A 298 0.41 -20.27 14.94
N LYS A 299 -0.65 -19.75 15.58
CA LYS A 299 -0.87 -19.78 17.03
C LYS A 299 -2.32 -20.15 17.36
N ALA A 300 -2.61 -20.39 18.63
CA ALA A 300 -3.96 -20.72 19.07
C ALA A 300 -4.97 -19.63 18.69
N VAL A 301 -6.07 -20.06 18.04
CA VAL A 301 -7.24 -19.22 17.73
C VAL A 301 -8.46 -19.85 18.39
N SER A 302 -9.27 -19.02 19.05
CA SER A 302 -10.58 -19.42 19.59
C SER A 302 -11.66 -18.64 18.84
N VAL A 303 -12.62 -19.36 18.26
CA VAL A 303 -13.81 -18.77 17.63
C VAL A 303 -15.02 -19.14 18.46
N THR A 304 -15.75 -18.13 18.94
CA THR A 304 -17.03 -18.34 19.65
C THR A 304 -18.16 -18.24 18.62
N GLY A 305 -18.87 -19.35 18.38
CA GLY A 305 -19.92 -19.47 17.37
C GLY A 305 -19.59 -20.48 16.27
N ASN A 306 -20.31 -20.40 15.14
CA ASN A 306 -20.13 -21.31 14.02
C ASN A 306 -18.98 -20.86 13.11
N VAL A 307 -18.18 -21.83 12.63
CA VAL A 307 -17.21 -21.64 11.55
C VAL A 307 -17.71 -22.39 10.32
N THR A 308 -17.78 -21.70 9.17
CA THR A 308 -18.09 -22.32 7.88
C THR A 308 -16.89 -22.19 6.96
N VAL A 309 -16.37 -23.33 6.50
CA VAL A 309 -15.34 -23.40 5.46
C VAL A 309 -16.01 -23.88 4.18
N SER A 310 -16.09 -23.02 3.17
CA SER A 310 -16.81 -23.28 1.92
C SER A 310 -16.00 -24.08 0.89
N SER A 311 -14.70 -24.26 1.16
CA SER A 311 -13.78 -25.06 0.35
C SER A 311 -13.06 -26.05 1.27
N ASN A 312 -11.78 -26.34 1.02
CA ASN A 312 -11.01 -27.33 1.76
C ASN A 312 -10.53 -26.78 3.11
N LEU A 313 -10.53 -27.64 4.13
CA LEU A 313 -9.86 -27.42 5.40
C LEU A 313 -8.65 -28.35 5.49
N THR A 314 -7.44 -27.79 5.34
CA THR A 314 -6.18 -28.51 5.57
C THR A 314 -5.71 -28.24 6.98
N LYS A 315 -5.45 -29.30 7.76
CA LYS A 315 -5.06 -29.21 9.18
C LYS A 315 -4.09 -30.32 9.53
N GLY A 316 -3.19 -30.08 10.50
CA GLY A 316 -2.27 -31.13 10.96
C GLY A 316 -2.91 -32.18 11.87
N SER A 317 -4.01 -31.83 12.56
CA SER A 317 -4.83 -32.79 13.32
C SER A 317 -6.26 -32.29 13.41
N GLY A 318 -7.24 -33.19 13.52
CA GLY A 318 -8.63 -32.85 13.78
C GLY A 318 -9.08 -33.52 15.07
N THR A 319 -9.66 -32.77 15.98
CA THR A 319 -10.26 -33.30 17.20
C THR A 319 -11.47 -32.47 17.54
N PHE A 320 -12.54 -33.10 18.01
CA PHE A 320 -13.59 -32.39 18.71
C PHE A 320 -13.49 -32.69 20.20
N VAL A 321 -13.84 -31.70 21.01
CA VAL A 321 -13.87 -31.79 22.46
C VAL A 321 -15.26 -31.44 22.94
N ILE A 322 -15.80 -32.27 23.84
CA ILE A 322 -17.06 -32.02 24.53
C ILE A 322 -16.86 -32.29 26.03
N ASP A 323 -17.78 -31.77 26.85
CA ASP A 323 -17.86 -32.22 28.24
C ASP A 323 -18.12 -33.72 28.30
N HIS A 324 -17.46 -34.41 29.24
CA HIS A 324 -17.60 -35.84 29.36
C HIS A 324 -19.05 -36.20 29.72
N PRO A 325 -19.75 -37.06 28.95
CA PRO A 325 -21.20 -37.26 29.10
C PRO A 325 -21.61 -37.85 30.45
N LEU A 326 -20.68 -38.50 31.17
CA LEU A 326 -20.90 -39.05 32.51
C LEU A 326 -20.31 -38.20 33.65
N ASP A 327 -19.49 -37.19 33.32
CA ASP A 327 -18.80 -36.35 34.31
C ASP A 327 -18.47 -34.95 33.74
N PRO A 328 -19.50 -34.20 33.32
CA PRO A 328 -19.30 -32.99 32.52
C PRO A 328 -18.65 -31.84 33.31
N GLU A 329 -18.77 -31.83 34.63
CA GLU A 329 -18.18 -30.78 35.48
C GLU A 329 -16.66 -30.93 35.65
N ASN A 330 -16.11 -32.14 35.50
CA ASN A 330 -14.73 -32.42 35.87
C ASN A 330 -13.87 -32.99 34.72
N LYS A 331 -14.47 -33.39 33.60
CA LYS A 331 -13.75 -34.06 32.51
C LYS A 331 -14.18 -33.58 31.13
N LEU A 332 -13.19 -33.55 30.24
CA LEU A 332 -13.38 -33.39 28.81
C LEU A 332 -13.21 -34.74 28.11
N LEU A 333 -14.03 -34.97 27.09
CA LEU A 333 -13.89 -36.09 26.17
C LEU A 333 -13.35 -35.55 24.84
N TYR A 334 -12.20 -36.06 24.43
CA TYR A 334 -11.60 -35.78 23.12
C TYR A 334 -11.85 -36.96 22.19
N HIS A 335 -12.18 -36.66 20.92
CA HIS A 335 -12.30 -37.68 19.88
C HIS A 335 -11.63 -37.22 18.59
N SER A 336 -10.93 -38.13 17.93
CA SER A 336 -10.27 -37.86 16.65
C SER A 336 -11.24 -38.06 15.49
N PHE A 337 -11.03 -37.32 14.40
CA PHE A 337 -11.65 -37.68 13.12
C PHE A 337 -10.93 -38.89 12.52
N VAL A 338 -11.65 -39.66 11.71
CA VAL A 338 -11.08 -40.71 10.85
C VAL A 338 -10.75 -40.07 9.51
N GLU A 339 -9.55 -40.30 8.99
CA GLU A 339 -9.08 -39.75 7.72
C GLU A 339 -8.63 -40.87 6.78
N SER A 340 -8.95 -40.71 5.49
CA SER A 340 -8.59 -41.62 4.40
C SER A 340 -8.00 -40.79 3.25
N PRO A 341 -7.09 -41.34 2.43
CA PRO A 341 -6.67 -40.66 1.19
C PRO A 341 -7.84 -40.42 0.22
N ASP A 342 -8.92 -41.21 0.33
CA ASP A 342 -10.14 -41.04 -0.44
C ASP A 342 -11.17 -40.19 0.32
N ALA A 343 -11.98 -39.40 -0.40
CA ALA A 343 -13.14 -38.68 0.13
C ALA A 343 -14.29 -39.67 0.48
N LEU A 344 -14.07 -40.47 1.52
CA LEU A 344 -14.92 -41.58 1.92
C LEU A 344 -16.10 -41.10 2.76
N ASN A 345 -17.32 -41.52 2.39
CA ASN A 345 -18.48 -41.41 3.25
C ASN A 345 -18.83 -42.78 3.85
N GLU A 346 -19.11 -42.82 5.14
CA GLU A 346 -19.48 -44.03 5.88
C GLU A 346 -20.92 -43.96 6.37
N TYR A 347 -21.68 -45.04 6.16
CA TYR A 347 -23.06 -45.18 6.61
C TYR A 347 -23.21 -46.50 7.37
N THR A 348 -23.76 -46.44 8.58
CA THR A 348 -23.90 -47.60 9.45
C THR A 348 -25.33 -47.77 9.94
N GLY A 349 -25.66 -48.99 10.35
CA GLY A 349 -26.92 -49.25 11.01
C GLY A 349 -27.09 -50.70 11.41
N THR A 350 -28.29 -51.01 11.92
CA THR A 350 -28.71 -52.38 12.23
C THR A 350 -30.04 -52.67 11.57
N THR A 351 -30.31 -53.92 11.25
CA THR A 351 -31.61 -54.37 10.72
C THR A 351 -31.90 -55.81 11.15
N LYS A 352 -33.17 -56.22 11.07
CA LYS A 352 -33.58 -57.61 11.34
C LYS A 352 -33.80 -58.36 10.03
N ILE A 353 -33.39 -59.62 10.02
CA ILE A 353 -33.65 -60.53 8.91
C ILE A 353 -35.15 -60.91 8.88
N GLY A 354 -35.77 -60.76 7.72
CA GLY A 354 -37.17 -61.07 7.46
C GLY A 354 -37.47 -62.58 7.44
N LYS A 355 -38.73 -62.94 7.16
CA LYS A 355 -39.18 -64.35 7.11
C LYS A 355 -38.55 -65.15 5.97
N ASN A 356 -38.12 -64.48 4.90
CA ASN A 356 -37.45 -65.08 3.75
C ASN A 356 -35.92 -65.23 3.92
N GLY A 357 -35.36 -64.90 5.10
CA GLY A 357 -33.91 -64.95 5.31
C GLY A 357 -33.13 -63.75 4.75
N GLU A 358 -33.84 -62.68 4.38
CA GLU A 358 -33.28 -61.47 3.77
C GLU A 358 -33.61 -60.21 4.59
N ALA A 359 -32.76 -59.20 4.50
CA ALA A 359 -33.04 -57.85 4.97
C ALA A 359 -32.70 -56.83 3.87
N THR A 360 -33.67 -55.98 3.54
CA THR A 360 -33.46 -54.83 2.66
C THR A 360 -33.09 -53.62 3.52
N VAL A 361 -31.93 -53.02 3.24
CA VAL A 361 -31.50 -51.77 3.86
C VAL A 361 -31.82 -50.64 2.89
N ARG A 362 -32.51 -49.61 3.38
CA ARG A 362 -32.82 -48.40 2.64
C ARG A 362 -31.88 -47.28 3.07
N LEU A 363 -31.14 -46.77 2.11
CA LEU A 363 -30.22 -45.65 2.28
C LEU A 363 -30.94 -44.32 2.06
N PRO A 364 -30.35 -43.20 2.52
CA PRO A 364 -30.85 -41.87 2.19
C PRO A 364 -31.00 -41.70 0.68
N ASN A 365 -32.01 -40.95 0.24
CA ASN A 365 -32.35 -40.76 -1.17
C ASN A 365 -31.22 -40.12 -2.01
N TYR A 366 -30.28 -39.43 -1.36
CA TYR A 366 -29.13 -38.80 -2.00
C TYR A 366 -27.90 -39.73 -2.08
N PHE A 367 -27.94 -40.94 -1.51
CA PHE A 367 -26.75 -41.77 -1.35
C PHE A 367 -26.09 -42.09 -2.69
N GLU A 368 -26.83 -42.63 -3.68
CA GLU A 368 -26.28 -42.94 -5.00
C GLU A 368 -25.85 -41.69 -5.79
N ALA A 369 -26.51 -40.55 -5.55
CA ALA A 369 -26.15 -39.29 -6.18
C ALA A 369 -24.83 -38.71 -5.64
N LEU A 370 -24.50 -39.01 -4.39
CA LEU A 370 -23.30 -38.49 -3.72
C LEU A 370 -22.12 -39.47 -3.74
N ASN A 371 -22.36 -40.78 -3.83
CA ASN A 371 -21.34 -41.81 -3.64
C ASN A 371 -21.25 -42.78 -4.83
N GLY A 372 -20.03 -43.26 -5.09
CA GLY A 372 -19.71 -44.42 -5.94
C GLY A 372 -18.77 -45.40 -5.22
N ASN A 373 -18.32 -46.44 -5.92
CA ASN A 373 -17.31 -47.41 -5.44
C ASN A 373 -17.60 -47.97 -4.04
N TYR A 374 -18.69 -48.71 -3.92
CA TYR A 374 -19.20 -49.14 -2.62
C TYR A 374 -18.41 -50.29 -2.01
N GLN A 375 -18.21 -50.27 -0.69
CA GLN A 375 -17.74 -51.43 0.08
C GLN A 375 -18.73 -51.75 1.20
N TYR A 376 -18.86 -53.03 1.53
CA TYR A 376 -19.86 -53.52 2.48
C TYR A 376 -19.21 -54.33 3.60
N PHE A 377 -19.62 -54.05 4.83
CA PHE A 377 -19.27 -54.84 6.00
C PHE A 377 -20.55 -55.24 6.72
N VAL A 378 -20.77 -56.55 6.89
CA VAL A 378 -21.95 -57.10 7.55
C VAL A 378 -21.54 -58.07 8.65
N ARG A 379 -22.19 -57.97 9.81
CA ARG A 379 -21.92 -58.85 10.96
C ARG A 379 -23.23 -59.34 11.59
N PRO A 380 -23.35 -60.64 11.89
CA PRO A 380 -24.52 -61.16 12.59
C PRO A 380 -24.59 -60.65 14.04
N VAL A 381 -25.81 -60.46 14.55
CA VAL A 381 -26.12 -60.06 15.92
C VAL A 381 -27.10 -61.09 16.51
N ASP A 382 -26.93 -61.42 17.80
CA ASP A 382 -27.75 -62.36 18.59
C ASP A 382 -27.71 -63.86 18.19
N ALA A 383 -27.15 -64.22 17.04
CA ALA A 383 -26.94 -65.62 16.64
C ALA A 383 -25.86 -65.75 15.55
N PRO A 384 -25.09 -66.85 15.49
CA PRO A 384 -24.21 -67.13 14.35
C PRO A 384 -24.99 -67.29 13.04
N MET A 385 -24.56 -66.60 11.99
CA MET A 385 -25.14 -66.71 10.64
C MET A 385 -24.01 -66.78 9.60
N PRO A 386 -23.32 -67.94 9.45
CA PRO A 386 -22.15 -68.08 8.57
C PRO A 386 -22.47 -67.91 7.08
N GLY A 387 -23.75 -67.97 6.71
CA GLY A 387 -24.24 -67.77 5.35
C GLY A 387 -24.59 -66.32 5.02
N LEU A 388 -24.24 -65.32 5.82
CA LEU A 388 -24.55 -63.92 5.50
C LEU A 388 -23.73 -63.42 4.30
N TYR A 389 -24.41 -62.82 3.32
CA TYR A 389 -23.77 -62.16 2.16
C TYR A 389 -24.61 -60.98 1.63
N ILE A 390 -24.00 -60.13 0.82
CA ILE A 390 -24.70 -59.09 0.06
C ILE A 390 -25.30 -59.74 -1.19
N LYS A 391 -26.62 -59.89 -1.21
CA LYS A 391 -27.36 -60.45 -2.34
C LYS A 391 -27.54 -59.45 -3.47
N GLN A 392 -27.69 -58.17 -3.11
CA GLN A 392 -27.82 -57.08 -4.06
C GLN A 392 -27.01 -55.90 -3.55
N GLU A 393 -26.07 -55.44 -4.36
CA GLU A 393 -25.40 -54.15 -4.16
C GLU A 393 -26.42 -52.99 -4.24
N VAL A 394 -25.97 -51.80 -3.87
CA VAL A 394 -26.79 -50.59 -3.91
C VAL A 394 -27.39 -50.40 -5.30
N LYS A 395 -28.72 -50.36 -5.33
CA LYS A 395 -29.54 -49.99 -6.49
C LYS A 395 -30.83 -49.35 -5.98
N ASN A 396 -31.20 -48.21 -6.55
CA ASN A 396 -32.39 -47.45 -6.13
C ASN A 396 -32.38 -47.11 -4.62
N ASN A 397 -31.21 -46.70 -4.12
CA ASN A 397 -30.90 -46.41 -2.72
C ASN A 397 -31.22 -47.55 -1.76
N THR A 398 -31.10 -48.80 -2.21
CA THR A 398 -31.26 -49.98 -1.37
C THR A 398 -30.21 -51.04 -1.66
N PHE A 399 -29.79 -51.78 -0.64
CA PHE A 399 -29.02 -53.01 -0.82
C PHE A 399 -29.66 -54.14 -0.01
N VAL A 400 -29.38 -55.38 -0.37
CA VAL A 400 -30.03 -56.57 0.24
C VAL A 400 -28.98 -57.49 0.85
N ILE A 401 -29.18 -57.80 2.13
CA ILE A 401 -28.43 -58.81 2.88
C ILE A 401 -29.24 -60.10 2.89
N ALA A 402 -28.62 -61.25 2.61
CA ALA A 402 -29.30 -62.54 2.59
C ALA A 402 -28.52 -63.64 3.33
N GLY A 403 -29.14 -64.81 3.47
CA GLY A 403 -28.57 -65.97 4.16
C GLY A 403 -28.58 -65.87 5.69
N GLY A 404 -29.44 -64.99 6.22
CA GLY A 404 -29.64 -64.82 7.65
C GLY A 404 -30.76 -65.67 8.22
N VAL A 405 -30.80 -65.79 9.55
CA VAL A 405 -31.88 -66.47 10.28
C VAL A 405 -32.98 -65.47 10.60
N SER A 406 -34.23 -65.83 10.28
CA SER A 406 -35.39 -64.96 10.49
C SER A 406 -35.50 -64.43 11.93
N GLY A 407 -35.78 -63.13 12.05
CA GLY A 407 -35.94 -62.43 13.32
C GLY A 407 -34.63 -62.06 14.04
N LYS A 408 -33.47 -62.52 13.55
CA LYS A 408 -32.16 -62.17 14.11
C LYS A 408 -31.60 -60.87 13.52
N GLY A 409 -30.73 -60.20 14.27
CA GLY A 409 -30.17 -58.91 13.91
C GLY A 409 -28.94 -59.01 13.03
N VAL A 410 -28.68 -57.97 12.24
CA VAL A 410 -27.44 -57.75 11.51
C VAL A 410 -27.00 -56.30 11.69
N SER A 411 -25.73 -56.09 12.02
CA SER A 411 -25.08 -54.79 11.94
C SER A 411 -24.43 -54.65 10.58
N TRP A 412 -24.58 -53.50 9.95
CA TRP A 412 -24.06 -53.23 8.62
C TRP A 412 -23.34 -51.88 8.57
N MET A 413 -22.36 -51.81 7.68
CA MET A 413 -21.71 -50.60 7.22
C MET A 413 -21.60 -50.67 5.70
N VAL A 414 -21.91 -49.57 5.04
CA VAL A 414 -21.59 -49.35 3.63
C VAL A 414 -20.78 -48.07 3.51
N THR A 415 -19.69 -48.14 2.76
CA THR A 415 -18.88 -46.98 2.42
C THR A 415 -19.02 -46.66 0.94
N GLY A 416 -18.72 -45.41 0.56
CA GLY A 416 -18.60 -45.01 -0.84
C GLY A 416 -17.69 -43.81 -1.01
N ILE A 417 -17.02 -43.74 -2.15
CA ILE A 417 -16.18 -42.61 -2.54
C ILE A 417 -17.11 -41.51 -3.07
N ARG A 418 -17.00 -40.32 -2.50
CA ARG A 418 -17.80 -39.15 -2.89
C ARG A 418 -17.53 -38.77 -4.35
N HIS A 419 -18.59 -38.49 -5.13
CA HIS A 419 -18.49 -38.22 -6.58
C HIS A 419 -19.39 -37.10 -7.12
N ASP A 420 -19.82 -36.15 -6.28
CA ASP A 420 -20.61 -35.01 -6.75
C ASP A 420 -19.79 -34.03 -7.63
N PRO A 421 -20.44 -33.09 -8.36
CA PRO A 421 -19.74 -32.21 -9.29
C PRO A 421 -18.58 -31.40 -8.70
N TYR A 422 -18.65 -31.01 -7.42
CA TYR A 422 -17.59 -30.21 -6.81
C TYR A 422 -16.33 -31.03 -6.57
N ILE A 423 -16.46 -32.25 -6.00
CA ILE A 423 -15.30 -33.09 -5.69
C ILE A 423 -14.64 -33.65 -6.96
N LEU A 424 -15.41 -33.86 -8.02
CA LEU A 424 -14.88 -34.23 -9.33
C LEU A 424 -14.11 -33.09 -10.00
N ALA A 425 -14.57 -31.84 -9.84
CA ALA A 425 -13.88 -30.66 -10.37
C ALA A 425 -12.65 -30.25 -9.55
N ASN A 426 -12.62 -30.60 -8.26
CA ASN A 426 -11.57 -30.22 -7.30
C ASN A 426 -11.08 -31.46 -6.53
N PRO A 427 -10.42 -32.41 -7.20
CA PRO A 427 -9.96 -33.64 -6.55
C PRO A 427 -8.92 -33.33 -5.46
N ILE A 428 -8.99 -34.06 -4.35
CA ILE A 428 -7.94 -34.04 -3.33
C ILE A 428 -6.75 -34.82 -3.91
N ILE A 429 -5.59 -34.18 -4.00
CA ILE A 429 -4.34 -34.80 -4.42
C ILE A 429 -3.63 -35.24 -3.12
N PRO A 430 -3.53 -36.55 -2.81
CA PRO A 430 -3.03 -37.00 -1.51
C PRO A 430 -1.55 -36.69 -1.29
N GLU A 431 -0.78 -36.61 -2.37
CA GLU A 431 0.68 -36.45 -2.33
C GLU A 431 1.12 -35.37 -3.33
N VAL A 432 1.87 -34.39 -2.83
CA VAL A 432 2.46 -33.30 -3.62
C VAL A 432 3.88 -33.03 -3.12
N GLU A 433 4.75 -32.59 -4.03
CA GLU A 433 6.10 -32.15 -3.67
C GLU A 433 6.03 -30.84 -2.88
N LYS A 434 6.81 -30.74 -1.79
CA LYS A 434 7.00 -29.46 -1.07
C LYS A 434 7.61 -28.39 -1.99
N GLY A 435 7.29 -27.13 -1.75
CA GLY A 435 7.80 -26.01 -2.54
C GLY A 435 7.02 -24.71 -2.33
N PRO A 436 7.30 -23.67 -3.13
CA PRO A 436 6.80 -22.30 -2.92
C PRO A 436 5.27 -22.17 -2.95
N ASP A 437 4.59 -23.09 -3.63
CA ASP A 437 3.13 -23.12 -3.77
C ASP A 437 2.46 -24.07 -2.75
N GLN A 438 3.21 -24.57 -1.77
CA GLN A 438 2.73 -25.48 -0.72
C GLN A 438 2.90 -24.85 0.68
N LEU A 439 2.37 -25.53 1.71
CA LEU A 439 2.40 -25.02 3.09
C LEU A 439 3.81 -24.76 3.65
N VAL A 440 4.82 -25.46 3.13
CA VAL A 440 6.23 -25.37 3.54
C VAL A 440 7.15 -25.65 2.36
N ASP A 441 8.33 -25.04 2.38
CA ASP A 441 9.36 -25.25 1.38
C ASP A 441 10.07 -26.62 1.54
N LYS A 442 10.83 -27.01 0.51
CA LYS A 442 11.68 -28.21 0.58
C LYS A 442 12.71 -28.05 1.69
N GLY A 443 12.71 -29.00 2.63
CA GLY A 443 13.61 -29.00 3.79
C GLY A 443 12.98 -28.47 5.07
N GLU A 444 11.80 -27.84 5.00
CA GLU A 444 11.11 -27.29 6.17
C GLU A 444 10.06 -28.27 6.73
N TYR A 445 9.75 -28.12 8.03
CA TYR A 445 8.74 -28.88 8.74
C TYR A 445 7.60 -27.97 9.17
N ILE A 446 6.35 -28.43 9.01
CA ILE A 446 5.16 -27.70 9.48
C ILE A 446 5.19 -27.54 11.01
N PHE A 447 5.77 -28.49 11.73
CA PHE A 447 5.93 -28.48 13.18
C PHE A 447 7.40 -28.53 13.56
N GLU A 448 7.98 -27.38 13.85
CA GLU A 448 9.36 -27.26 14.32
C GLU A 448 9.55 -27.99 15.66
N GLY A 449 10.64 -28.74 15.81
CA GLY A 449 11.03 -29.42 17.06
C GLY A 449 10.55 -30.88 17.23
N ASN A 450 9.69 -31.40 16.35
CA ASN A 450 9.27 -32.81 16.32
C ASN A 450 9.88 -33.54 15.11
N VAL A 451 11.18 -33.35 14.87
CA VAL A 451 11.89 -34.05 13.80
C VAL A 451 12.17 -35.47 14.27
N PRO A 452 11.69 -36.53 13.59
CA PRO A 452 12.13 -37.88 13.90
C PRO A 452 13.64 -37.94 13.68
N ASP A 453 14.38 -38.43 14.67
CA ASP A 453 15.80 -38.79 14.53
C ASP A 453 15.87 -39.96 13.54
N TYR A 454 15.84 -39.67 12.25
CA TYR A 454 16.17 -40.66 11.24
C TYR A 454 17.68 -40.84 11.30
N PRO A 455 18.20 -42.02 11.72
CA PRO A 455 19.62 -42.23 11.73
C PRO A 455 20.10 -42.10 10.29
N THR A 456 20.76 -40.99 9.99
CA THR A 456 21.46 -40.81 8.73
C THR A 456 22.47 -41.96 8.59
N LEU A 457 22.90 -42.27 7.37
CA LEU A 457 23.98 -43.24 7.16
C LEU A 457 25.20 -42.91 8.07
N PHE A 458 25.42 -41.61 8.30
CA PHE A 458 26.39 -41.06 9.26
C PHE A 458 26.06 -41.38 10.74
N GLY A 459 24.80 -41.29 11.18
CA GLY A 459 24.38 -41.69 12.52
C GLY A 459 24.62 -43.17 12.81
N ARG A 460 24.30 -44.05 11.84
CA ARG A 460 24.60 -45.49 11.96
C ARG A 460 26.11 -45.78 11.97
N LEU A 461 26.90 -45.07 11.16
CA LEU A 461 28.35 -45.15 11.16
C LEU A 461 28.94 -44.66 12.48
N TRP A 462 28.39 -43.60 13.07
CA TRP A 462 28.84 -43.04 14.35
C TRP A 462 28.53 -43.97 15.54
N ASP A 463 27.38 -44.64 15.55
CA ASP A 463 27.05 -45.63 16.58
C ASP A 463 27.91 -46.91 16.47
N VAL A 464 28.27 -47.31 15.24
CA VAL A 464 29.27 -48.38 15.00
C VAL A 464 30.66 -47.95 15.45
N PHE A 465 31.04 -46.69 15.20
CA PHE A 465 32.32 -46.12 15.65
C PHE A 465 32.41 -46.06 17.18
N LYS A 466 31.35 -45.61 17.87
CA LYS A 466 31.27 -45.63 19.34
C LYS A 466 31.42 -47.03 19.92
N ARG A 467 30.78 -48.04 19.31
CA ARG A 467 30.94 -49.44 19.75
C ARG A 467 32.38 -49.96 19.62
N TRP A 468 33.15 -49.47 18.66
CA TRP A 468 34.56 -49.84 18.48
C TRP A 468 35.50 -49.26 19.55
N PHE A 469 35.15 -48.08 20.10
CA PHE A 469 35.93 -47.42 21.17
C PHE A 469 35.40 -47.67 22.58
N SER A 470 34.30 -48.40 22.74
CA SER A 470 33.65 -48.68 24.04
C SER A 470 33.77 -50.15 24.48
N ALA A 471 34.49 -50.99 23.73
CA ALA A 471 34.84 -52.33 24.19
C ALA A 471 36.07 -52.22 25.11
N PRO A 472 36.00 -52.66 26.38
CA PRO A 472 37.13 -52.65 27.30
C PRO A 472 38.27 -53.59 26.90
#